data_AF-A0A7M7HI34-F1
#
_entry.id   AF-A0A7M7HI34-F1
#
_cell.length_a   1.000
_cell.length_b   1.000
_cell.length_c   1.000
_cell.angle_alpha   90.00
_cell.angle_beta   90.00
_cell.angle_gamma   90.00
#
_symmetry.space_group_name_H-M   'P 1'
#
loop_
_entity.id
_entity.type
_entity.pdbx_description
1 polymer ?
#
loop_
_entity_poly.entity_id
_entity_poly.type
_entity_poly.pdbx_seq_one_letter_code
_entity_poly.pdbx_strand_id
1 'polypeptide(L)'
;MAGDHDDVYICHHESDKKFAQFLAENLRKKSLKVWEPDSDAPSGKGKALVNAQVCIVILSEESLQDKACEDAISLAYISDKPVFPVAIKDFPDLEKCLSFSMRLILAKLNWVFFIASSNSSGFPTESLPVLISSIKREIEAVSHRNKPQAGEIEGNLEGGSSQRAFYKRWNSVQDDVEQIDFWEENFGSAKEVTWIKFREAFLDVYEEQINEHITSTKTQWIVNILYGDVLELKKTVAKKMYDNFCGDASWGPDRFFLRLMDYAKGTIAMRGVFDMKSTVRLDAVQNLGQFRTAPVITSLMSLLDDKDANMRAVAAIALGKTEVRSKRVVTKLISKLTDEDRLVREATSLSLGHLKAKSAVPKLVERWRSDVISDVRQAAEIALEQVGSEESQDALRMTYLLSKEMAKLEAEEVS
;
A
#
# COMPACT_ATOMS: atom_id res chain seq x y z
N MET A 1 8.74 38.86 11.33
CA MET A 1 9.86 38.62 12.27
C MET A 1 10.24 37.17 12.10
N ALA A 2 11.47 36.88 11.66
CA ALA A 2 11.94 35.51 11.47
C ALA A 2 12.10 34.86 12.84
N GLY A 3 11.18 33.96 13.20
CA GLY A 3 11.33 33.11 14.37
C GLY A 3 12.53 32.20 14.16
N ASP A 4 13.31 31.96 15.21
CA ASP A 4 14.40 30.98 15.21
C ASP A 4 13.75 29.59 15.08
N HIS A 5 13.61 29.11 13.85
CA HIS A 5 13.07 27.79 13.54
C HIS A 5 14.23 26.80 13.52
N ASP A 6 14.10 25.70 14.27
CA ASP A 6 15.02 24.58 14.15
C ASP A 6 14.77 23.83 12.83
N ASP A 7 15.82 23.30 12.23
CA ASP A 7 15.69 22.55 10.97
C ASP A 7 15.11 21.15 11.24
N VAL A 8 15.53 20.53 12.34
CA VAL A 8 15.22 19.14 12.67
C VAL A 8 14.78 18.98 14.12
N TYR A 9 13.67 18.30 14.33
CA TYR A 9 13.22 17.78 15.62
C TYR A 9 13.49 16.28 15.70
N ILE A 10 14.07 15.78 16.80
CA ILE A 10 14.30 14.34 17.02
C ILE A 10 13.36 13.83 18.12
N CYS A 11 12.44 12.96 17.75
CA CYS A 11 11.58 12.21 18.66
C CYS A 11 12.25 10.89 19.07
N HIS A 12 12.32 10.62 20.38
CA HIS A 12 12.92 9.40 20.92
C HIS A 12 12.39 9.06 22.31
N HIS A 13 12.54 7.80 22.71
CA HIS A 13 12.32 7.35 24.08
C HIS A 13 13.59 7.57 24.94
N GLU A 14 13.47 7.58 26.28
CA GLU A 14 14.62 7.84 27.19
C GLU A 14 15.72 6.78 27.03
N SER A 15 15.36 5.53 26.71
CA SER A 15 16.33 4.45 26.42
C SER A 15 17.24 4.76 25.23
N ASP A 16 16.74 5.56 24.27
CA ASP A 16 17.41 5.82 22.99
C ASP A 16 18.19 7.13 23.00
N LYS A 17 18.25 7.82 24.15
CA LYS A 17 18.88 9.14 24.32
C LYS A 17 20.32 9.20 23.81
N LYS A 18 21.12 8.16 24.08
CA LYS A 18 22.51 8.07 23.61
C LYS A 18 22.60 8.07 22.08
N PHE A 19 21.66 7.39 21.41
CA PHE A 19 21.61 7.35 19.95
C PHE A 19 21.06 8.65 19.36
N ALA A 20 20.06 9.26 20.03
CA ALA A 20 19.56 10.59 19.66
C ALA A 20 20.67 11.66 19.71
N GLN A 21 21.48 11.66 20.77
CA GLN A 21 22.65 12.56 20.91
C GLN A 21 23.68 12.33 19.80
N PHE A 22 23.99 11.06 19.50
CA PHE A 22 24.86 10.71 18.39
C PHE A 22 24.34 11.25 17.04
N LEU A 23 23.05 11.11 16.74
CA LEU A 23 22.46 11.67 15.52
C LEU A 23 22.53 13.20 15.51
N ALA A 24 22.16 13.85 16.63
CA ALA A 24 22.17 15.29 16.77
C ALA A 24 23.57 15.89 16.51
N GLU A 25 24.62 15.31 17.09
CA GLU A 25 26.01 15.74 16.85
C GLU A 25 26.42 15.63 15.37
N ASN A 26 26.04 14.54 14.71
CA ASN A 26 26.37 14.32 13.29
C ASN A 26 25.59 15.27 12.36
N LEU A 27 24.34 15.57 12.67
CA LEU A 27 23.54 16.57 11.95
C LEU A 27 24.09 17.99 12.14
N ARG A 28 24.46 18.36 13.38
CA ARG A 28 25.08 19.65 13.71
C ARG A 28 26.42 19.84 12.98
N LYS A 29 27.25 18.80 12.89
CA LYS A 29 28.49 18.80 12.08
C LYS A 29 28.26 19.09 10.59
N LYS A 30 27.04 18.89 10.08
CA LYS A 30 26.64 19.14 8.69
C LYS A 30 25.79 20.41 8.52
N SER A 31 25.85 21.30 9.52
CA SER A 31 25.21 22.62 9.53
C SER A 31 23.68 22.60 9.61
N LEU A 32 23.09 21.55 10.21
CA LEU A 32 21.65 21.50 10.52
C LEU A 32 21.41 21.93 11.98
N LYS A 33 20.45 22.83 12.21
CA LYS A 33 19.97 23.16 13.56
C LYS A 33 19.04 22.05 14.07
N VAL A 34 19.45 21.40 15.15
CA VAL A 34 18.70 20.29 15.75
C VAL A 34 18.17 20.71 17.11
N TRP A 35 16.85 20.66 17.25
CA TRP A 35 16.20 20.82 18.54
C TRP A 35 16.36 19.57 19.39
N GLU A 36 16.82 19.76 20.63
CA GLU A 36 16.97 18.71 21.63
C GLU A 36 16.19 19.14 22.88
N PRO A 37 15.35 18.26 23.46
CA PRO A 37 14.64 18.61 24.68
C PRO A 37 15.63 18.70 25.84
N ASP A 38 15.90 19.91 26.34
CA ASP A 38 16.41 20.07 27.70
C ASP A 38 15.32 19.62 28.68
N SER A 39 15.75 18.86 29.69
CA SER A 39 14.90 18.29 30.73
C SER A 39 13.92 19.33 31.32
N ASP A 40 12.65 18.93 31.41
CA ASP A 40 11.63 19.44 32.35
C ASP A 40 10.50 20.39 31.87
N ALA A 41 10.31 20.62 30.56
CA ALA A 41 9.12 21.35 30.09
C ALA A 41 8.30 20.58 29.02
N PRO A 42 7.22 19.85 29.42
CA PRO A 42 6.32 19.17 28.47
C PRO A 42 5.66 20.14 27.47
N SER A 43 5.47 21.40 27.87
CA SER A 43 4.87 22.46 27.05
C SER A 43 5.74 22.91 25.88
N GLY A 44 7.04 22.59 25.88
CA GLY A 44 7.98 22.94 24.80
C GLY A 44 7.97 21.96 23.62
N LYS A 45 7.70 20.67 23.86
CA LYS A 45 7.83 19.61 22.83
C LYS A 45 6.88 19.78 21.65
N GLY A 46 5.60 20.08 21.92
CA GLY A 46 4.61 20.31 20.86
C GLY A 46 4.92 21.54 20.01
N LYS A 47 5.38 22.62 20.64
CA LYS A 47 5.76 23.86 19.94
C LYS A 47 7.04 23.70 19.13
N ALA A 48 8.02 22.96 19.65
CA ALA A 48 9.24 22.64 18.92
C ALA A 48 8.96 21.75 17.71
N LEU A 49 8.12 20.72 17.86
CA LEU A 49 7.69 19.90 16.74
C LEU A 49 6.98 20.74 15.67
N VAL A 50 6.07 21.64 16.06
CA VAL A 50 5.37 22.56 15.14
C VAL A 50 6.32 23.55 14.45
N ASN A 51 7.38 23.98 15.12
CA ASN A 51 8.33 24.94 14.58
C ASN A 51 9.43 24.32 13.70
N ALA A 52 9.74 23.04 13.88
CA ALA A 52 10.78 22.35 13.14
C ALA A 52 10.40 22.11 11.67
N GLN A 53 11.35 22.18 10.74
CA GLN A 53 11.08 21.91 9.33
C GLN A 53 10.92 20.42 9.03
N VAL A 54 11.67 19.58 9.74
CA VAL A 54 11.68 18.12 9.57
C VAL A 54 11.60 17.42 10.93
N CYS A 55 10.95 16.26 10.97
CA CYS A 55 10.89 15.40 12.16
C CYS A 55 11.64 14.08 11.91
N ILE A 56 12.58 13.72 12.77
CA ILE A 56 13.18 12.39 12.85
C ILE A 56 12.51 11.64 13.99
N VAL A 57 12.12 10.39 13.76
CA VAL A 57 11.55 9.54 14.80
C VAL A 57 12.43 8.31 14.97
N ILE A 58 13.02 8.15 16.15
CA ILE A 58 13.84 6.98 16.47
C ILE A 58 12.92 5.83 16.90
N LEU A 59 13.05 4.70 16.20
CA LEU A 59 12.20 3.52 16.36
C LEU A 59 12.98 2.39 17.03
N SER A 60 12.60 2.12 18.28
CA SER A 60 13.04 1.02 19.15
C SER A 60 11.80 0.27 19.65
N GLU A 61 11.97 -0.88 20.30
CA GLU A 61 10.81 -1.60 20.86
C GLU A 61 10.12 -0.75 21.95
N GLU A 62 10.92 0.00 22.71
CA GLU A 62 10.49 0.87 23.78
C GLU A 62 9.80 2.14 23.23
N SER A 63 10.35 2.78 22.19
CA SER A 63 9.75 3.99 21.61
C SER A 63 8.45 3.70 20.87
N LEU A 64 8.28 2.49 20.33
CA LEU A 64 7.05 2.06 19.68
C LEU A 64 5.91 1.76 20.66
N GLN A 65 6.24 1.50 21.93
CA GLN A 65 5.26 1.28 23.01
C GLN A 65 4.98 2.55 23.82
N ASP A 66 5.79 3.60 23.64
CA ASP A 66 5.64 4.87 24.34
C ASP A 66 4.58 5.75 23.67
N LYS A 67 3.55 6.11 24.44
CA LYS A 67 2.47 6.98 24.01
C LYS A 67 2.96 8.37 23.59
N ALA A 68 4.00 8.90 24.22
CA ALA A 68 4.54 10.21 23.85
C ALA A 68 5.17 10.20 22.44
N CYS A 69 5.83 9.09 22.07
CA CYS A 69 6.35 8.89 20.72
C CYS A 69 5.22 8.70 19.70
N GLU A 70 4.16 7.98 20.06
CA GLU A 70 2.95 7.84 19.22
C GLU A 70 2.27 9.18 18.92
N ASP A 71 2.07 9.99 19.96
CA ASP A 71 1.46 11.30 19.84
C ASP A 71 2.34 12.24 18.98
N ALA A 72 3.68 12.14 19.09
CA ALA A 72 4.61 12.91 18.28
C ALA A 72 4.60 12.50 16.79
N ILE A 73 4.56 11.20 16.49
CA ILE A 73 4.39 10.68 15.13
C ILE A 73 3.07 11.19 14.53
N SER A 74 1.99 11.09 15.30
CA SER A 74 0.65 11.54 14.91
C SER A 74 0.61 13.04 14.64
N LEU A 75 1.22 13.83 15.53
CA LEU A 75 1.26 15.30 15.39
C LEU A 75 2.13 15.74 14.21
N ALA A 76 3.26 15.07 13.98
CA ALA A 76 4.10 15.32 12.81
C ALA A 76 3.34 15.04 11.50
N TYR A 77 2.59 13.92 11.48
CA TYR A 77 1.75 13.54 10.36
C TYR A 77 0.61 14.54 10.11
N ILE A 78 -0.13 14.94 11.15
CA ILE A 78 -1.23 15.92 11.05
C ILE A 78 -0.72 17.28 10.56
N SER A 79 0.52 17.63 10.89
CA SER A 79 1.13 18.91 10.52
C SER A 79 1.79 18.91 9.13
N ASP A 80 1.60 17.85 8.33
CA ASP A 80 2.23 17.65 7.01
C ASP A 80 3.77 17.84 7.04
N LYS A 81 4.39 17.44 8.15
CA LYS A 81 5.85 17.56 8.30
C LYS A 81 6.53 16.36 7.67
N PRO A 82 7.64 16.55 6.93
CA PRO A 82 8.49 15.44 6.53
C PRO A 82 8.95 14.65 7.76
N VAL A 83 8.59 13.37 7.81
CA VAL A 83 8.96 12.45 8.89
C VAL A 83 9.99 11.44 8.37
N PHE A 84 11.09 11.29 9.08
CA PHE A 84 12.15 10.31 8.83
C PHE A 84 12.17 9.27 9.95
N PRO A 85 11.58 8.08 9.72
CA PRO A 85 11.71 6.96 10.64
C PRO A 85 13.15 6.43 10.64
N VAL A 86 13.79 6.42 11.80
CA VAL A 86 15.14 5.92 12.00
C VAL A 86 15.08 4.70 12.91
N ALA A 87 15.26 3.51 12.35
CA ALA A 87 15.17 2.26 13.07
C ALA A 87 16.54 1.82 13.61
N ILE A 88 16.60 1.47 14.89
CA ILE A 88 17.82 0.95 15.54
C ILE A 88 17.85 -0.59 15.64
N LYS A 89 16.76 -1.25 15.21
CA LYS A 89 16.62 -2.71 15.10
C LYS A 89 16.05 -3.08 13.74
N ASP A 90 16.07 -4.37 13.43
CA ASP A 90 15.49 -4.89 12.20
C ASP A 90 13.96 -4.72 12.16
N PHE A 91 13.42 -4.51 10.96
CA PHE A 91 11.99 -4.30 10.76
C PHE A 91 11.11 -5.41 11.36
N PRO A 92 11.41 -6.72 11.22
CA PRO A 92 10.58 -7.79 11.78
C PRO A 92 10.45 -7.75 13.32
N ASP A 93 11.43 -7.20 14.01
CA ASP A 93 11.39 -7.05 15.47
C ASP A 93 10.56 -5.84 15.87
N LEU A 94 10.74 -4.72 15.15
CA LEU A 94 9.96 -3.51 15.36
C LEU A 94 8.48 -3.68 14.96
N GLU A 95 8.20 -4.44 13.90
CA GLU A 95 6.84 -4.65 13.38
C GLU A 95 5.89 -5.20 14.47
N LYS A 96 6.39 -6.11 15.30
CA LYS A 96 5.63 -6.72 16.40
C LYS A 96 5.18 -5.69 17.43
N CYS A 97 5.95 -4.61 17.61
CA CYS A 97 5.68 -3.56 18.58
C CYS A 97 4.88 -2.38 18.01
N LEU A 98 4.75 -2.26 16.68
CA LEU A 98 4.01 -1.16 16.06
C LEU A 98 2.51 -1.22 16.37
N SER A 99 1.98 -0.16 16.98
CA SER A 99 0.54 0.08 17.07
C SER A 99 -0.09 0.22 15.68
N PHE A 100 -1.40 -0.02 15.58
CA PHE A 100 -2.11 0.11 14.30
C PHE A 100 -1.94 1.49 13.65
N SER A 101 -2.02 2.56 14.45
CA SER A 101 -1.79 3.95 14.05
C SER A 101 -0.38 4.17 13.51
N MET A 102 0.63 3.68 14.24
CA MET A 102 2.02 3.80 13.82
C MET A 102 2.30 3.03 12.53
N ARG A 103 1.72 1.83 12.35
CA ARG A 103 1.84 1.10 11.08
C ARG A 103 1.29 1.92 9.92
N LEU A 104 0.14 2.57 10.07
CA LEU A 104 -0.46 3.39 9.03
C LEU A 104 0.37 4.62 8.67
N ILE A 105 0.98 5.27 9.67
CA ILE A 105 1.77 6.48 9.46
C ILE A 105 3.16 6.12 8.92
N LEU A 106 3.84 5.18 9.56
CA LEU A 106 5.23 4.84 9.26
C LEU A 106 5.38 3.97 8.01
N ALA A 107 4.36 3.21 7.60
CA ALA A 107 4.40 2.45 6.34
C ALA A 107 4.50 3.37 5.10
N LYS A 108 4.13 4.65 5.23
CA LYS A 108 4.14 5.66 4.15
C LYS A 108 5.49 6.37 4.01
N LEU A 109 6.47 6.05 4.87
CA LEU A 109 7.71 6.81 5.03
C LEU A 109 8.94 5.98 4.67
N ASN A 110 10.02 6.65 4.28
CA ASN A 110 11.29 5.97 3.97
C ASN A 110 12.07 5.74 5.26
N TRP A 111 12.17 4.48 5.67
CA TRP A 111 12.91 4.09 6.88
C TRP A 111 14.41 4.14 6.62
N VAL A 112 15.15 4.64 7.60
CA VAL A 112 16.62 4.57 7.63
C VAL A 112 17.04 3.67 8.77
N PHE A 113 17.75 2.59 8.45
CA PHE A 113 18.15 1.59 9.42
C PHE A 113 19.58 1.80 9.90
N PHE A 114 19.77 1.71 11.21
CA PHE A 114 21.05 1.82 11.91
C PHE A 114 21.30 0.53 12.69
N ILE A 115 21.56 -0.55 11.96
CA ILE A 115 21.77 -1.89 12.53
C ILE A 115 23.26 -2.09 12.80
N ALA A 116 23.63 -2.36 14.05
CA ALA A 116 25.02 -2.61 14.41
C ALA A 116 25.48 -3.98 13.89
N SER A 117 26.63 -4.02 13.21
CA SER A 117 27.33 -5.27 12.92
C SER A 117 28.04 -5.75 14.19
N SER A 118 28.07 -7.07 14.40
CA SER A 118 28.41 -7.75 15.66
C SER A 118 29.78 -7.44 16.28
N ASN A 119 30.64 -6.64 15.64
CA ASN A 119 32.01 -6.33 16.07
C ASN A 119 32.33 -4.83 16.20
N SER A 120 31.35 -3.92 16.17
CA SER A 120 31.61 -2.48 16.31
C SER A 120 31.28 -1.94 17.71
N SER A 121 32.21 -1.22 18.32
CA SER A 121 32.07 -0.61 19.66
C SER A 121 31.35 0.76 19.64
N GLY A 122 30.64 1.08 18.56
CA GLY A 122 29.96 2.36 18.36
C GLY A 122 28.73 2.24 17.44
N PHE A 123 27.96 3.31 17.33
CA PHE A 123 26.77 3.33 16.46
C PHE A 123 27.16 3.27 14.97
N PRO A 124 26.40 2.55 14.13
CA PRO A 124 26.68 2.43 12.70
C PRO A 124 26.60 3.80 12.02
N THR A 125 27.56 4.08 11.13
CA THR A 125 27.66 5.39 10.43
C THR A 125 27.33 5.29 8.93
N GLU A 126 27.17 4.08 8.40
CA GLU A 126 26.94 3.80 6.97
C GLU A 126 25.67 4.50 6.43
N SER A 127 24.63 4.59 7.26
CA SER A 127 23.34 5.18 6.90
C SER A 127 23.28 6.70 7.10
N LEU A 128 24.27 7.32 7.75
CA LEU A 128 24.29 8.77 8.00
C LEU A 128 24.27 9.60 6.72
N PRO A 129 25.09 9.33 5.68
CA PRO A 129 25.08 10.14 4.46
C PRO A 129 23.72 10.13 3.75
N VAL A 130 23.05 8.98 3.71
CA VAL A 130 21.73 8.81 3.10
C VAL A 130 20.66 9.59 3.87
N LEU A 131 20.69 9.52 5.21
CA LEU A 131 19.79 10.29 6.07
C LEU A 131 19.99 11.79 5.88
N ILE A 132 21.24 12.27 5.97
CA ILE A 132 21.57 13.71 5.89
C ILE A 132 21.18 14.27 4.51
N SER A 133 21.51 13.57 3.43
CA SER A 133 21.16 14.01 2.07
C SER A 133 19.65 14.08 1.86
N SER A 134 18.90 13.11 2.40
CA SER A 134 17.45 13.09 2.31
C SER A 134 16.81 14.24 3.10
N ILE A 135 17.32 14.53 4.30
CA ILE A 135 16.86 15.66 5.12
C ILE A 135 17.13 16.99 4.42
N LYS A 136 18.34 17.19 3.89
CA LYS A 136 18.70 18.44 3.19
C LYS A 136 17.81 18.68 1.98
N ARG A 137 17.53 17.64 1.20
CA ARG A 137 16.62 17.72 0.05
C ARG A 137 15.21 18.14 0.47
N GLU A 138 14.68 17.60 1.58
CA GLU A 138 13.35 17.99 2.06
C GLU A 138 13.33 19.43 2.60
N ILE A 139 14.36 19.85 3.32
CA ILE A 139 14.49 21.25 3.79
C ILE A 139 14.53 22.23 2.60
N GLU A 140 15.28 21.91 1.55
CA GLU A 140 15.31 22.69 0.31
C GLU A 140 13.93 22.71 -0.36
N ALA A 141 13.24 21.56 -0.46
CA ALA A 141 11.92 21.46 -1.05
C ALA A 141 10.85 22.26 -0.29
N VAL A 142 10.88 22.21 1.05
CA VAL A 142 9.99 23.01 1.92
C VAL A 142 10.25 24.50 1.74
N SER A 143 11.51 24.90 1.56
CA SER A 143 11.87 26.30 1.26
C SER A 143 11.33 26.78 -0.09
N HIS A 144 11.23 25.88 -1.08
CA HIS A 144 10.66 26.18 -2.40
C HIS A 144 9.12 26.17 -2.45
N ARG A 145 8.44 25.33 -1.67
CA ARG A 145 6.95 25.29 -1.58
C ARG A 145 6.33 26.59 -1.06
N ASN A 146 7.08 27.40 -0.32
CA ASN A 146 6.61 28.69 0.20
C ASN A 146 6.65 29.84 -0.81
N LYS A 147 6.98 29.59 -2.09
CA LYS A 147 6.73 30.55 -3.18
C LYS A 147 5.43 30.20 -3.92
N PRO A 148 4.51 31.16 -4.13
CA PRO A 148 3.27 30.89 -4.83
C PRO A 148 3.55 30.70 -6.32
N GLN A 149 3.17 29.55 -6.88
CA GLN A 149 3.04 29.36 -8.32
C GLN A 149 1.65 28.81 -8.65
N ALA A 150 0.91 29.61 -9.41
CA ALA A 150 -0.24 29.19 -10.19
C ALA A 150 0.25 28.38 -11.40
N GLY A 151 -0.42 27.27 -11.70
CA GLY A 151 -0.14 26.45 -12.87
C GLY A 151 -0.83 25.09 -12.77
N GLU A 152 -1.85 24.93 -13.61
CA GLU A 152 -2.66 23.72 -13.85
C GLU A 152 -1.83 22.46 -14.06
N ILE A 153 -2.35 21.30 -13.63
CA ILE A 153 -2.18 20.05 -14.36
C ILE A 153 -3.50 19.28 -14.31
N GLU A 154 -4.30 19.45 -15.36
CA GLU A 154 -5.19 18.39 -15.86
C GLU A 154 -4.33 17.25 -16.41
N GLY A 155 -4.65 16.02 -16.01
CA GLY A 155 -4.03 14.81 -16.54
C GLY A 155 -5.09 13.73 -16.67
N ASN A 156 -5.83 13.77 -17.79
CA ASN A 156 -6.73 12.71 -18.22
C ASN A 156 -5.96 11.38 -18.28
N LEU A 157 -6.36 10.43 -17.44
CA LEU A 157 -5.97 9.03 -17.59
C LEU A 157 -6.97 8.37 -18.53
N GLU A 158 -6.68 8.40 -19.83
CA GLU A 158 -7.40 7.59 -20.80
C GLU A 158 -7.21 6.10 -20.48
N GLY A 159 -8.33 5.43 -20.24
CA GLY A 159 -8.40 4.04 -19.87
C GLY A 159 -8.37 3.06 -21.04
N GLY A 160 -8.07 1.80 -20.70
CA GLY A 160 -8.80 0.66 -21.26
C GLY A 160 -8.21 -0.08 -22.45
N SER A 161 -7.30 0.50 -23.25
CA SER A 161 -6.78 -0.17 -24.47
C SER A 161 -5.27 -0.41 -24.47
N SER A 162 -4.54 0.13 -23.48
CA SER A 162 -3.09 0.32 -23.61
C SER A 162 -2.22 -0.88 -23.24
N GLN A 163 -2.72 -1.89 -22.51
CA GLN A 163 -1.92 -3.08 -22.18
C GLN A 163 -1.54 -3.93 -23.41
N ARG A 164 -2.48 -4.16 -24.34
CA ARG A 164 -2.18 -4.88 -25.61
C ARG A 164 -1.42 -4.02 -26.61
N ALA A 165 -1.63 -2.69 -26.59
CA ALA A 165 -0.93 -1.76 -27.47
C ALA A 165 0.53 -1.56 -27.05
N PHE A 166 0.79 -1.44 -25.74
CA PHE A 166 2.13 -1.47 -25.15
C PHE A 166 2.82 -2.81 -25.48
N TYR A 167 2.16 -3.95 -25.27
CA TYR A 167 2.70 -5.29 -25.59
C TYR A 167 3.07 -5.46 -27.08
N LYS A 168 2.21 -4.99 -28.01
CA LYS A 168 2.51 -5.00 -29.45
C LYS A 168 3.65 -4.06 -29.85
N ARG A 169 3.74 -2.88 -29.23
CA ARG A 169 4.79 -1.89 -29.49
C ARG A 169 6.14 -2.37 -28.95
N TRP A 170 6.12 -3.05 -27.80
CA TRP A 170 7.30 -3.56 -27.10
C TRP A 170 7.86 -4.82 -27.76
N ASN A 171 7.02 -5.78 -28.16
CA ASN A 171 7.46 -6.98 -28.88
C ASN A 171 7.81 -6.72 -30.36
N SER A 172 7.28 -5.67 -31.00
CA SER A 172 7.62 -5.35 -32.40
C SER A 172 9.09 -4.97 -32.64
N VAL A 173 9.90 -4.85 -31.59
CA VAL A 173 11.32 -4.50 -31.64
C VAL A 173 12.22 -5.74 -31.48
N GLN A 174 11.70 -6.91 -31.09
CA GLN A 174 12.50 -8.10 -30.74
C GLN A 174 11.96 -9.40 -31.34
N ASP A 175 11.59 -9.39 -32.63
CA ASP A 175 10.94 -10.55 -33.27
C ASP A 175 11.88 -11.72 -33.67
N ASP A 176 13.19 -11.71 -33.37
CA ASP A 176 14.13 -12.71 -33.95
C ASP A 176 15.21 -13.31 -33.01
N VAL A 177 15.10 -13.18 -31.68
CA VAL A 177 16.08 -13.79 -30.74
C VAL A 177 15.38 -14.73 -29.78
N GLU A 178 15.91 -15.94 -29.58
CA GLU A 178 15.48 -16.87 -28.52
C GLU A 178 15.46 -16.09 -27.19
N GLN A 179 14.26 -15.75 -26.73
CA GLN A 179 14.07 -14.87 -25.58
C GLN A 179 14.31 -15.65 -24.28
N ILE A 180 15.52 -15.48 -23.73
CA ILE A 180 15.96 -16.08 -22.47
C ILE A 180 15.45 -15.23 -21.31
N ASP A 181 14.89 -15.87 -20.27
CA ASP A 181 14.44 -15.16 -19.05
C ASP A 181 15.61 -14.41 -18.39
N PHE A 182 15.34 -13.21 -17.86
CA PHE A 182 16.35 -12.36 -17.20
C PHE A 182 17.25 -13.13 -16.21
N TRP A 183 16.68 -14.04 -15.42
CA TRP A 183 17.46 -14.84 -14.48
C TRP A 183 18.43 -15.79 -15.19
N GLU A 184 17.94 -16.49 -16.21
CA GLU A 184 18.73 -17.46 -16.96
C GLU A 184 19.85 -16.76 -17.75
N GLU A 185 19.58 -15.58 -18.29
CA GLU A 185 20.56 -14.79 -19.03
C GLU A 185 21.68 -14.26 -18.12
N ASN A 186 21.33 -13.74 -16.94
CA ASN A 186 22.29 -13.05 -16.07
C ASN A 186 22.96 -13.97 -15.04
N PHE A 187 22.31 -15.07 -14.66
CA PHE A 187 22.77 -15.94 -13.56
C PHE A 187 22.76 -17.44 -13.92
N GLY A 188 22.22 -17.82 -15.07
CA GLY A 188 22.13 -19.21 -15.52
C GLY A 188 21.50 -20.14 -14.47
N SER A 189 22.18 -21.25 -14.18
CA SER A 189 21.72 -22.27 -13.24
C SER A 189 21.91 -21.93 -11.76
N ALA A 190 22.29 -20.70 -11.42
CA ALA A 190 22.45 -20.27 -10.04
C ALA A 190 21.12 -20.39 -9.26
N LYS A 191 21.19 -21.00 -8.08
CA LYS A 191 20.04 -21.13 -7.16
C LYS A 191 19.85 -19.87 -6.30
N GLU A 192 20.90 -19.08 -6.14
CA GLU A 192 20.99 -17.94 -5.25
C GLU A 192 22.08 -16.98 -5.75
N VAL A 193 21.81 -15.66 -5.66
CA VAL A 193 22.78 -14.60 -5.94
C VAL A 193 22.73 -13.53 -4.85
N THR A 194 23.82 -12.79 -4.64
CA THR A 194 23.81 -11.67 -3.70
C THR A 194 22.97 -10.52 -4.24
N TRP A 195 22.36 -9.73 -3.34
CA TRP A 195 21.62 -8.53 -3.73
C TRP A 195 22.44 -7.59 -4.61
N ILE A 196 23.72 -7.39 -4.27
CA ILE A 196 24.61 -6.50 -5.03
C ILE A 196 24.70 -6.96 -6.48
N LYS A 197 24.98 -8.25 -6.71
CA LYS A 197 25.05 -8.83 -8.07
C LYS A 197 23.71 -8.76 -8.80
N PHE A 198 22.61 -9.02 -8.09
CA PHE A 198 21.28 -8.96 -8.68
C PHE A 198 20.92 -7.53 -9.10
N ARG A 199 21.21 -6.55 -8.24
CA ARG A 199 20.95 -5.13 -8.49
C ARG A 199 21.77 -4.60 -9.67
N GLU A 200 23.04 -4.96 -9.76
CA GLU A 200 23.91 -4.56 -10.87
C GLU A 200 23.37 -5.09 -12.19
N ALA A 201 23.09 -6.40 -12.29
CA ALA A 201 22.49 -6.98 -13.48
C ALA A 201 21.11 -6.38 -13.82
N PHE A 202 20.28 -6.11 -12.81
CA PHE A 202 18.97 -5.49 -13.01
C PHE A 202 19.08 -4.07 -13.57
N LEU A 203 20.01 -3.26 -13.07
CA LEU A 203 20.21 -1.90 -13.57
C LEU A 203 20.85 -1.91 -14.95
N ASP A 204 21.82 -2.78 -15.22
CA ASP A 204 22.42 -2.92 -16.55
C ASP A 204 21.37 -3.20 -17.64
N VAL A 205 20.35 -3.99 -17.31
CA VAL A 205 19.29 -4.35 -18.27
C VAL A 205 18.16 -3.31 -18.33
N TYR A 206 17.69 -2.81 -17.18
CA TYR A 206 16.43 -2.07 -17.09
C TYR A 206 16.58 -0.57 -16.77
N GLU A 207 17.76 -0.05 -16.44
CA GLU A 207 17.93 1.33 -15.97
C GLU A 207 17.50 2.37 -17.02
N GLU A 208 17.93 2.23 -18.27
CA GLU A 208 17.57 3.14 -19.36
C GLU A 208 16.05 3.14 -19.59
N GLN A 209 15.44 1.96 -19.59
CA GLN A 209 14.01 1.77 -19.80
C GLN A 209 13.15 2.35 -18.66
N ILE A 210 13.63 2.25 -17.41
CA ILE A 210 13.02 2.90 -16.26
C ILE A 210 13.11 4.41 -16.43
N ASN A 211 14.28 4.95 -16.78
CA ASN A 211 14.52 6.39 -16.91
C ASN A 211 13.71 7.04 -18.04
N GLU A 212 13.48 6.35 -19.16
CA GLU A 212 12.67 6.84 -20.28
C GLU A 212 11.19 7.03 -19.89
N HIS A 213 10.66 6.12 -19.07
CA HIS A 213 9.24 6.11 -18.72
C HIS A 213 8.97 6.74 -17.36
N ILE A 214 10.01 6.90 -16.53
CA ILE A 214 9.93 7.30 -15.12
C ILE A 214 11.19 8.10 -14.74
N THR A 215 11.03 9.39 -14.37
CA THR A 215 12.13 10.33 -14.07
C THR A 215 13.14 9.85 -13.01
N SER A 216 14.41 10.31 -13.11
CA SER A 216 15.60 9.84 -12.36
C SER A 216 15.51 9.74 -10.82
N THR A 217 14.57 10.43 -10.17
CA THR A 217 14.31 10.28 -8.72
C THR A 217 13.59 8.96 -8.38
N LYS A 218 12.99 8.32 -9.39
CA LYS A 218 12.12 7.16 -9.22
C LYS A 218 12.81 5.83 -9.55
N THR A 219 13.94 5.81 -10.27
CA THR A 219 14.76 4.59 -10.47
C THR A 219 15.27 4.06 -9.14
N GLN A 220 15.81 4.96 -8.31
CA GLN A 220 16.19 4.61 -6.94
C GLN A 220 15.00 4.12 -6.10
N TRP A 221 13.81 4.67 -6.34
CA TRP A 221 12.59 4.23 -5.67
C TRP A 221 12.13 2.83 -6.13
N ILE A 222 12.23 2.50 -7.42
CA ILE A 222 11.98 1.14 -7.95
C ILE A 222 12.97 0.15 -7.35
N VAL A 223 14.25 0.50 -7.29
CA VAL A 223 15.29 -0.32 -6.64
C VAL A 223 15.00 -0.53 -5.16
N ASN A 224 14.48 0.48 -4.48
CA ASN A 224 14.11 0.38 -3.07
C ASN A 224 12.86 -0.50 -2.86
N ILE A 225 11.84 -0.41 -3.74
CA ILE A 225 10.69 -1.35 -3.74
C ILE A 225 11.18 -2.78 -3.96
N LEU A 226 12.06 -2.95 -4.95
CA LEU A 226 12.64 -4.24 -5.25
C LEU A 226 13.37 -4.81 -4.04
N TYR A 227 14.23 -4.02 -3.39
CA TYR A 227 15.00 -4.49 -2.24
C TYR A 227 14.16 -4.71 -0.98
N GLY A 228 13.26 -3.77 -0.69
CA GLY A 228 12.45 -3.77 0.53
C GLY A 228 11.25 -4.69 0.43
N ASP A 229 10.38 -4.44 -0.56
CA ASP A 229 9.05 -5.04 -0.62
C ASP A 229 9.04 -6.39 -1.35
N VAL A 230 9.87 -6.54 -2.38
CA VAL A 230 9.90 -7.76 -3.21
C VAL A 230 10.89 -8.78 -2.65
N LEU A 231 12.08 -8.32 -2.23
CA LEU A 231 13.16 -9.17 -1.74
C LEU A 231 13.22 -9.27 -0.21
N GLU A 232 12.32 -8.58 0.50
CA GLU A 232 12.20 -8.64 1.97
C GLU A 232 13.53 -8.33 2.68
N LEU A 233 14.33 -7.40 2.14
CA LEU A 233 15.65 -7.00 2.65
C LEU A 233 16.67 -8.15 2.75
N LYS A 234 16.46 -9.26 2.05
CA LYS A 234 17.41 -10.38 2.09
C LYS A 234 18.70 -9.99 1.38
N LYS A 235 19.83 -10.36 2.01
CA LYS A 235 21.17 -10.16 1.44
C LYS A 235 21.39 -10.98 0.16
N THR A 236 20.56 -12.00 -0.05
CA THR A 236 20.62 -12.88 -1.21
C THR A 236 19.22 -13.10 -1.79
N VAL A 237 19.16 -13.20 -3.12
CA VAL A 237 17.97 -13.46 -3.90
C VAL A 237 18.02 -14.92 -4.33
N ALA A 238 17.03 -15.71 -3.90
CA ALA A 238 16.90 -17.10 -4.32
C ALA A 238 16.06 -17.19 -5.60
N LYS A 239 16.42 -18.10 -6.51
CA LYS A 239 15.67 -18.33 -7.76
C LYS A 239 14.19 -18.61 -7.50
N LYS A 240 13.89 -19.38 -6.45
CA LYS A 240 12.52 -19.66 -6.01
C LYS A 240 11.73 -18.40 -5.62
N MET A 241 12.38 -17.42 -5.01
CA MET A 241 11.75 -16.14 -4.66
C MET A 241 11.45 -15.33 -5.92
N TYR A 242 12.40 -15.28 -6.85
CA TYR A 242 12.23 -14.65 -8.15
C TYR A 242 11.04 -15.26 -8.92
N ASP A 243 10.98 -16.59 -9.04
CA ASP A 243 9.89 -17.29 -9.73
C ASP A 243 8.54 -17.06 -9.04
N ASN A 244 8.51 -17.10 -7.70
CA ASN A 244 7.29 -16.81 -6.93
C ASN A 244 6.79 -15.38 -7.16
N PHE A 245 7.69 -14.41 -7.28
CA PHE A 245 7.32 -13.03 -7.56
C PHE A 245 6.77 -12.88 -8.99
N CYS A 246 7.48 -13.43 -9.99
CA CYS A 246 7.08 -13.37 -11.40
C CYS A 246 5.73 -14.04 -11.68
N GLY A 247 5.44 -15.16 -11.00
CA GLY A 247 4.24 -15.94 -11.27
C GLY A 247 4.35 -16.77 -12.55
N ASP A 248 3.31 -16.73 -13.39
CA ASP A 248 3.18 -17.59 -14.58
C ASP A 248 4.17 -17.21 -15.70
N ALA A 249 4.69 -18.22 -16.40
CA ALA A 249 5.70 -18.07 -17.46
C ALA A 249 5.17 -17.39 -18.75
N SER A 250 3.86 -17.12 -18.81
CA SER A 250 3.16 -16.51 -19.94
C SER A 250 3.56 -15.06 -20.26
N TRP A 251 4.37 -14.42 -19.41
CA TRP A 251 4.78 -13.01 -19.52
C TRP A 251 6.10 -12.78 -20.27
N GLY A 252 6.72 -13.84 -20.80
CA GLY A 252 7.95 -13.74 -21.58
C GLY A 252 9.20 -13.51 -20.70
N PRO A 253 10.34 -13.18 -21.32
CA PRO A 253 11.66 -13.13 -20.66
C PRO A 253 11.77 -12.05 -19.58
N ASP A 254 11.01 -10.95 -19.72
CA ASP A 254 11.01 -9.80 -18.82
C ASP A 254 9.86 -9.81 -17.80
N ARG A 255 9.28 -10.99 -17.56
CA ARG A 255 8.17 -11.18 -16.61
C ARG A 255 8.44 -10.55 -15.24
N PHE A 256 9.69 -10.59 -14.78
CA PHE A 256 10.09 -9.97 -13.51
C PHE A 256 9.90 -8.45 -13.52
N PHE A 257 10.46 -7.80 -14.54
CA PHE A 257 10.38 -6.36 -14.69
C PHE A 257 8.93 -5.91 -14.81
N LEU A 258 8.14 -6.56 -15.65
CA LEU A 258 6.72 -6.24 -15.83
C LEU A 258 5.94 -6.35 -14.52
N ARG A 259 6.22 -7.38 -13.71
CA ARG A 259 5.58 -7.58 -12.41
C ARG A 259 6.00 -6.53 -11.38
N LEU A 260 7.27 -6.16 -11.37
CA LEU A 260 7.79 -5.07 -10.54
C LEU A 260 7.15 -3.73 -10.89
N MET A 261 6.96 -3.46 -12.17
CA MET A 261 6.30 -2.24 -12.64
C MET A 261 4.81 -2.21 -12.31
N ASP A 262 4.11 -3.34 -12.38
CA ASP A 262 2.71 -3.47 -11.92
C ASP A 262 2.60 -3.25 -10.40
N TYR A 263 3.53 -3.82 -9.64
CA TYR A 263 3.65 -3.58 -8.20
C TYR A 263 3.85 -2.10 -7.88
N ALA A 264 4.82 -1.45 -8.52
CA ALA A 264 5.12 -0.05 -8.33
C ALA A 264 3.94 0.87 -8.69
N LYS A 265 3.23 0.58 -9.79
CA LYS A 265 2.02 1.30 -10.18
C LYS A 265 0.91 1.15 -9.14
N GLY A 266 0.70 -0.06 -8.62
CA GLY A 266 -0.22 -0.30 -7.50
C GLY A 266 0.15 0.53 -6.26
N THR A 267 1.44 0.62 -5.93
CA THR A 267 1.94 1.44 -4.81
C THR A 267 1.70 2.94 -5.02
N ILE A 268 1.90 3.47 -6.24
CA ILE A 268 1.59 4.87 -6.57
C ILE A 268 0.08 5.13 -6.51
N ALA A 269 -0.73 4.21 -7.04
CA ALA A 269 -2.18 4.34 -7.01
C ALA A 269 -2.70 4.35 -5.56
N MET A 270 -2.21 3.44 -4.71
CA MET A 270 -2.52 3.43 -3.27
C MET A 270 -2.13 4.76 -2.62
N ARG A 271 -0.95 5.30 -2.93
CA ARG A 271 -0.49 6.60 -2.41
C ARG A 271 -1.46 7.74 -2.75
N GLY A 272 -1.94 7.81 -4.00
CA GLY A 272 -2.94 8.80 -4.42
C GLY A 272 -4.27 8.68 -3.67
N VAL A 273 -4.71 7.46 -3.34
CA VAL A 273 -5.96 7.20 -2.63
C VAL A 273 -5.95 7.73 -1.19
N PHE A 274 -4.82 7.61 -0.50
CA PHE A 274 -4.72 7.94 0.92
C PHE A 274 -4.36 9.42 1.21
N ASP A 275 -3.97 10.19 0.21
CA ASP A 275 -3.65 11.63 0.30
C ASP A 275 -4.85 12.55 -0.05
N MET A 276 -5.98 12.00 -0.50
CA MET A 276 -7.10 12.78 -1.04
C MET A 276 -8.22 13.11 -0.03
N LYS A 277 -8.80 14.30 -0.15
CA LYS A 277 -10.06 14.67 0.53
C LYS A 277 -11.22 13.77 0.06
N SER A 278 -12.21 13.57 0.94
CA SER A 278 -13.27 12.54 0.91
C SER A 278 -13.90 12.22 -0.46
N THR A 279 -14.18 13.20 -1.33
CA THR A 279 -14.84 12.95 -2.62
C THR A 279 -13.93 12.30 -3.66
N VAL A 280 -12.66 12.69 -3.75
CA VAL A 280 -11.71 12.13 -4.74
C VAL A 280 -11.13 10.79 -4.27
N ARG A 281 -11.15 10.55 -2.95
CA ARG A 281 -10.73 9.30 -2.33
C ARG A 281 -11.59 8.10 -2.78
N LEU A 282 -12.89 8.30 -3.04
CA LEU A 282 -13.78 7.24 -3.53
C LEU A 282 -13.39 6.76 -4.93
N ASP A 283 -13.21 7.69 -5.88
CA ASP A 283 -12.78 7.37 -7.25
C ASP A 283 -11.42 6.67 -7.25
N ALA A 284 -10.53 7.09 -6.37
CA ALA A 284 -9.22 6.50 -6.23
C ALA A 284 -9.29 5.05 -5.69
N VAL A 285 -10.08 4.76 -4.64
CA VAL A 285 -10.30 3.37 -4.16
C VAL A 285 -10.94 2.52 -5.26
N GLN A 286 -11.86 3.07 -6.03
CA GLN A 286 -12.47 2.37 -7.14
C GLN A 286 -11.45 2.00 -8.23
N ASN A 287 -10.46 2.86 -8.49
CA ASN A 287 -9.36 2.59 -9.41
C ASN A 287 -8.40 1.51 -8.88
N LEU A 288 -8.28 1.33 -7.56
CA LEU A 288 -7.48 0.24 -6.98
C LEU A 288 -7.99 -1.15 -7.38
N GLY A 289 -9.28 -1.27 -7.70
CA GLY A 289 -9.86 -2.53 -8.18
C GLY A 289 -9.23 -3.07 -9.48
N GLN A 290 -8.43 -2.27 -10.18
CA GLN A 290 -7.72 -2.68 -11.40
C GLN A 290 -6.41 -3.44 -11.10
N PHE A 291 -5.89 -3.35 -9.86
CA PHE A 291 -4.62 -3.97 -9.49
C PHE A 291 -4.84 -5.25 -8.67
N ARG A 292 -4.08 -6.30 -8.99
CA ARG A 292 -4.22 -7.64 -8.36
C ARG A 292 -3.06 -7.97 -7.40
N THR A 293 -2.38 -6.95 -6.89
CA THR A 293 -1.17 -7.12 -6.07
C THR A 293 -1.54 -7.37 -4.60
N ALA A 294 -0.73 -8.16 -3.88
CA ALA A 294 -1.00 -8.50 -2.48
C ALA A 294 -1.16 -7.28 -1.55
N PRO A 295 -0.38 -6.18 -1.70
CA PRO A 295 -0.57 -4.97 -0.91
C PRO A 295 -1.91 -4.27 -1.18
N VAL A 296 -2.35 -4.22 -2.45
CA VAL A 296 -3.63 -3.61 -2.83
C VAL A 296 -4.78 -4.41 -2.23
N ILE A 297 -4.75 -5.74 -2.35
CA ILE A 297 -5.77 -6.62 -1.76
C ILE A 297 -5.82 -6.45 -0.24
N THR A 298 -4.66 -6.42 0.42
CA THR A 298 -4.58 -6.23 1.88
C THR A 298 -5.14 -4.88 2.32
N SER A 299 -4.87 -3.82 1.55
CA SER A 299 -5.36 -2.46 1.82
C SER A 299 -6.86 -2.32 1.57
N LEU A 300 -7.39 -2.88 0.48
CA LEU A 300 -8.83 -2.88 0.24
C LEU A 300 -9.58 -3.71 1.29
N MET A 301 -9.00 -4.82 1.74
CA MET A 301 -9.57 -5.63 2.82
C MET A 301 -9.63 -4.91 4.17
N SER A 302 -8.70 -4.00 4.47
CA SER A 302 -8.76 -3.20 5.69
C SER A 302 -9.80 -2.08 5.58
N LEU A 303 -9.98 -1.50 4.40
CA LEU A 303 -11.02 -0.49 4.14
C LEU A 303 -12.45 -1.04 4.27
N LEU A 304 -12.65 -2.36 4.22
CA LEU A 304 -13.93 -2.98 4.58
C LEU A 304 -14.34 -2.77 6.05
N ASP A 305 -13.43 -2.30 6.91
CA ASP A 305 -13.72 -1.97 8.31
C ASP A 305 -13.58 -0.46 8.59
N ASP A 306 -13.58 0.39 7.56
CA ASP A 306 -13.52 1.85 7.73
C ASP A 306 -14.78 2.36 8.45
N LYS A 307 -14.64 3.49 9.16
CA LYS A 307 -15.77 4.13 9.87
C LYS A 307 -16.78 4.70 8.88
N ASP A 308 -16.34 5.16 7.71
CA ASP A 308 -17.20 5.65 6.66
C ASP A 308 -17.79 4.50 5.83
N ALA A 309 -19.11 4.38 5.83
CA ALA A 309 -19.82 3.36 5.07
C ALA A 309 -19.59 3.45 3.55
N ASN A 310 -19.40 4.66 3.00
CA ASN A 310 -19.09 4.81 1.57
C ASN A 310 -17.74 4.19 1.23
N MET A 311 -16.75 4.35 2.11
CA MET A 311 -15.42 3.75 1.94
C MET A 311 -15.49 2.22 2.04
N ARG A 312 -16.28 1.67 2.98
CA ARG A 312 -16.53 0.22 3.06
C ARG A 312 -17.17 -0.31 1.77
N ALA A 313 -18.18 0.38 1.24
CA ALA A 313 -18.89 -0.03 0.03
C ALA A 313 -17.99 0.01 -1.22
N VAL A 314 -17.23 1.09 -1.41
CA VAL A 314 -16.29 1.21 -2.54
C VAL A 314 -15.16 0.18 -2.43
N ALA A 315 -14.66 -0.09 -1.22
CA ALA A 315 -13.66 -1.14 -1.01
C ALA A 315 -14.20 -2.54 -1.39
N ALA A 316 -15.47 -2.83 -1.10
CA ALA A 316 -16.10 -4.08 -1.51
C ALA A 316 -16.14 -4.20 -3.04
N ILE A 317 -16.63 -3.16 -3.74
CA ILE A 317 -16.68 -3.11 -5.21
C ILE A 317 -15.27 -3.27 -5.81
N ALA A 318 -14.29 -2.55 -5.26
CA ALA A 318 -12.90 -2.61 -5.72
C ALA A 318 -12.33 -4.03 -5.56
N LEU A 319 -12.56 -4.69 -4.42
CA LEU A 319 -12.15 -6.10 -4.22
C LEU A 319 -12.81 -7.03 -5.23
N GLY A 320 -14.09 -6.85 -5.52
CA GLY A 320 -14.77 -7.59 -6.59
C GLY A 320 -14.05 -7.45 -7.93
N LYS A 321 -13.76 -6.21 -8.33
CA LYS A 321 -13.08 -5.88 -9.60
C LYS A 321 -11.65 -6.44 -9.73
N THR A 322 -10.97 -6.72 -8.60
CA THR A 322 -9.64 -7.35 -8.66
C THR A 322 -9.67 -8.79 -9.17
N GLU A 323 -10.84 -9.43 -9.17
CA GLU A 323 -11.04 -10.85 -9.49
C GLU A 323 -10.25 -11.84 -8.60
N VAL A 324 -9.69 -11.39 -7.48
CA VAL A 324 -8.94 -12.23 -6.55
C VAL A 324 -9.88 -13.01 -5.65
N ARG A 325 -10.01 -14.33 -5.91
CA ARG A 325 -10.94 -15.25 -5.21
C ARG A 325 -10.32 -15.98 -4.01
N SER A 326 -9.33 -15.38 -3.35
CA SER A 326 -8.70 -16.04 -2.19
C SER A 326 -9.73 -16.27 -1.08
N LYS A 327 -9.62 -17.40 -0.35
CA LYS A 327 -10.52 -17.72 0.77
C LYS A 327 -10.60 -16.57 1.77
N ARG A 328 -9.48 -15.90 2.03
CA ARG A 328 -9.39 -14.76 2.94
C ARG A 328 -10.22 -13.56 2.47
N VAL A 329 -10.16 -13.21 1.18
CA VAL A 329 -10.95 -12.11 0.58
C VAL A 329 -12.44 -12.45 0.62
N VAL A 330 -12.81 -13.64 0.16
CA VAL A 330 -14.21 -14.07 0.11
C VAL A 330 -14.83 -14.13 1.50
N THR A 331 -14.14 -14.69 2.49
CA THR A 331 -14.64 -14.71 3.88
C THR A 331 -14.82 -13.30 4.46
N LYS A 332 -13.91 -12.37 4.15
CA LYS A 332 -14.02 -10.99 4.62
C LYS A 332 -15.19 -10.25 3.95
N LEU A 333 -15.43 -10.47 2.66
CA LEU A 333 -16.62 -9.95 1.99
C LEU A 333 -17.90 -10.56 2.55
N ILE A 334 -17.96 -11.88 2.81
CA ILE A 334 -19.14 -12.52 3.41
C ILE A 334 -19.52 -11.86 4.76
N SER A 335 -18.55 -11.44 5.58
CA SER A 335 -18.87 -10.76 6.85
C SER A 335 -19.47 -9.36 6.68
N LYS A 336 -19.38 -8.77 5.49
CA LYS A 336 -19.96 -7.46 5.16
C LYS A 336 -21.38 -7.54 4.60
N LEU A 337 -21.90 -8.75 4.36
CA LEU A 337 -23.31 -8.95 4.04
C LEU A 337 -24.24 -8.60 5.22
N THR A 338 -23.72 -8.47 6.45
CA THR A 338 -24.49 -8.06 7.63
C THR A 338 -24.12 -6.66 8.12
N ASP A 339 -23.52 -5.83 7.27
CA ASP A 339 -23.18 -4.46 7.61
C ASP A 339 -24.44 -3.63 7.93
N GLU A 340 -24.31 -2.66 8.83
CA GLU A 340 -25.41 -1.77 9.22
C GLU A 340 -25.89 -0.92 8.03
N ASP A 341 -24.96 -0.51 7.16
CA ASP A 341 -25.25 0.35 6.03
C ASP A 341 -25.72 -0.46 4.81
N ARG A 342 -26.82 0.00 4.18
CA ARG A 342 -27.43 -0.70 3.05
C ARG A 342 -26.50 -0.76 1.82
N LEU A 343 -25.72 0.28 1.56
CA LEU A 343 -24.87 0.39 0.38
C LEU A 343 -23.70 -0.60 0.48
N VAL A 344 -23.20 -0.82 1.70
CA VAL A 344 -22.15 -1.82 1.95
C VAL A 344 -22.68 -3.23 1.69
N ARG A 345 -23.89 -3.55 2.16
CA ARG A 345 -24.52 -4.85 1.90
C ARG A 345 -24.74 -5.08 0.41
N GLU A 346 -25.27 -4.09 -0.29
CA GLU A 346 -25.51 -4.11 -1.74
C GLU A 346 -24.21 -4.32 -2.54
N ALA A 347 -23.20 -3.48 -2.30
CA ALA A 347 -21.88 -3.56 -2.93
C ALA A 347 -21.21 -4.91 -2.71
N THR A 348 -21.32 -5.44 -1.50
CA THR A 348 -20.75 -6.74 -1.12
C THR A 348 -21.43 -7.89 -1.86
N SER A 349 -22.77 -7.87 -1.95
CA SER A 349 -23.52 -8.87 -2.73
C SER A 349 -23.04 -8.93 -4.18
N LEU A 350 -23.02 -7.77 -4.86
CA LEU A 350 -22.57 -7.68 -6.25
C LEU A 350 -21.12 -8.15 -6.43
N SER A 351 -20.23 -7.80 -5.48
CA SER A 351 -18.82 -8.18 -5.53
C SER A 351 -18.64 -9.70 -5.39
N LEU A 352 -19.38 -10.34 -4.49
CA LEU A 352 -19.37 -11.79 -4.31
C LEU A 352 -19.93 -12.53 -5.54
N GLY A 353 -20.95 -11.96 -6.18
CA GLY A 353 -21.49 -12.41 -7.46
C GLY A 353 -20.44 -12.38 -8.58
N HIS A 354 -19.78 -11.24 -8.75
CA HIS A 354 -18.73 -11.04 -9.74
C HIS A 354 -17.54 -11.99 -9.52
N LEU A 355 -17.16 -12.20 -8.26
CA LEU A 355 -16.15 -13.18 -7.87
C LEU A 355 -16.62 -14.64 -8.00
N LYS A 356 -17.90 -14.90 -8.34
CA LYS A 356 -18.49 -16.24 -8.42
C LYS A 356 -18.24 -17.07 -7.16
N ALA A 357 -18.36 -16.42 -6.00
CA ALA A 357 -18.02 -16.99 -4.71
C ALA A 357 -19.07 -18.00 -4.22
N LYS A 358 -18.93 -19.28 -4.59
CA LYS A 358 -19.85 -20.35 -4.18
C LYS A 358 -20.06 -20.45 -2.66
N SER A 359 -19.01 -20.20 -1.87
CA SER A 359 -19.11 -20.24 -0.40
C SER A 359 -19.99 -19.13 0.18
N ALA A 360 -20.38 -18.11 -0.60
CA ALA A 360 -21.27 -17.04 -0.16
C ALA A 360 -22.76 -17.38 -0.35
N VAL A 361 -23.10 -18.42 -1.14
CA VAL A 361 -24.49 -18.75 -1.51
C VAL A 361 -25.45 -18.79 -0.32
N PRO A 362 -25.15 -19.47 0.81
CA PRO A 362 -26.08 -19.51 1.93
C PRO A 362 -26.42 -18.12 2.49
N LYS A 363 -25.42 -17.24 2.58
CA LYS A 363 -25.59 -15.89 3.14
C LYS A 363 -26.25 -14.95 2.13
N LEU A 364 -25.99 -15.12 0.84
CA LEU A 364 -26.68 -14.39 -0.24
C LEU A 364 -28.17 -14.75 -0.30
N VAL A 365 -28.53 -16.04 -0.15
CA VAL A 365 -29.93 -16.48 -0.08
C VAL A 365 -30.65 -15.88 1.12
N GLU A 366 -30.00 -15.84 2.29
CA GLU A 366 -30.56 -15.16 3.47
C GLU A 366 -30.83 -13.68 3.18
N ARG A 367 -29.86 -12.97 2.59
CA ARG A 367 -30.03 -11.55 2.23
C ARG A 367 -31.14 -11.31 1.22
N TRP A 368 -31.18 -12.12 0.17
CA TRP A 368 -32.22 -12.05 -0.85
C TRP A 368 -33.63 -12.18 -0.27
N ARG A 369 -33.83 -13.09 0.70
CA ARG A 369 -35.16 -13.34 1.28
C ARG A 369 -35.57 -12.41 2.41
N SER A 370 -34.60 -11.86 3.15
CA SER A 370 -34.88 -11.23 4.45
C SER A 370 -34.34 -9.82 4.63
N ASP A 371 -33.57 -9.27 3.67
CA ASP A 371 -33.14 -7.88 3.80
C ASP A 371 -34.34 -6.94 3.71
N VAL A 372 -34.34 -5.92 4.57
CA VAL A 372 -35.43 -4.94 4.66
C VAL A 372 -35.48 -4.07 3.38
N ILE A 373 -34.31 -3.81 2.78
CA ILE A 373 -34.19 -2.93 1.61
C ILE A 373 -34.29 -3.73 0.31
N SER A 374 -35.17 -3.29 -0.59
CA SER A 374 -35.41 -3.97 -1.86
C SER A 374 -34.18 -4.04 -2.77
N ASP A 375 -33.41 -2.95 -2.87
CA ASP A 375 -32.21 -2.89 -3.70
C ASP A 375 -31.16 -3.93 -3.26
N VAL A 376 -31.02 -4.14 -1.94
CA VAL A 376 -30.10 -5.15 -1.39
C VAL A 376 -30.57 -6.57 -1.74
N ARG A 377 -31.89 -6.82 -1.70
CA ARG A 377 -32.45 -8.11 -2.14
C ARG A 377 -32.17 -8.35 -3.62
N GLN A 378 -32.40 -7.35 -4.47
CA GLN A 378 -32.13 -7.44 -5.91
C GLN A 378 -30.64 -7.68 -6.19
N ALA A 379 -29.74 -6.98 -5.50
CA ALA A 379 -28.30 -7.19 -5.62
C ALA A 379 -27.88 -8.62 -5.21
N ALA A 380 -28.50 -9.18 -4.17
CA ALA A 380 -28.26 -10.56 -3.75
C ALA A 380 -28.79 -11.58 -4.77
N GLU A 381 -29.93 -11.32 -5.39
CA GLU A 381 -30.48 -12.13 -6.50
C GLU A 381 -29.54 -12.15 -7.71
N ILE A 382 -29.11 -10.97 -8.18
CA ILE A 382 -28.13 -10.84 -9.27
C ILE A 382 -26.83 -11.59 -8.94
N ALA A 383 -26.37 -11.49 -7.69
CA ALA A 383 -25.19 -12.20 -7.24
C ALA A 383 -25.37 -13.73 -7.29
N LEU A 384 -26.52 -14.25 -6.87
CA LEU A 384 -26.86 -15.67 -6.93
C LEU A 384 -26.90 -16.17 -8.38
N GLU A 385 -27.48 -15.40 -9.31
CA GLU A 385 -27.45 -15.72 -10.75
C GLU A 385 -26.02 -15.78 -11.30
N GLN A 386 -25.18 -14.80 -10.96
CA GLN A 386 -23.79 -14.73 -11.42
C GLN A 386 -22.89 -15.84 -10.86
N VAL A 387 -23.13 -16.26 -9.61
CA VAL A 387 -22.44 -17.41 -9.01
C VAL A 387 -22.77 -18.69 -9.78
N GLY A 388 -24.05 -18.88 -10.15
CA GLY A 388 -24.50 -19.96 -11.01
C GLY A 388 -24.20 -21.37 -10.49
N SER A 389 -24.10 -21.56 -9.16
CA SER A 389 -23.98 -22.90 -8.59
C SER A 389 -25.34 -23.62 -8.58
N GLU A 390 -25.33 -24.94 -8.51
CA GLU A 390 -26.55 -25.77 -8.44
C GLU A 390 -27.41 -25.34 -7.24
N GLU A 391 -26.79 -25.13 -6.09
CA GLU A 391 -27.47 -24.66 -4.88
C GLU A 391 -28.08 -23.26 -5.05
N SER A 392 -27.43 -22.40 -5.84
CA SER A 392 -27.94 -21.06 -6.15
C SER A 392 -29.18 -21.14 -7.05
N GLN A 393 -29.11 -21.97 -8.11
CA GLN A 393 -30.22 -22.17 -9.04
C GLN A 393 -31.43 -22.82 -8.37
N ASP A 394 -31.20 -23.81 -7.50
CA ASP A 394 -32.25 -24.46 -6.74
C ASP A 394 -32.95 -23.47 -5.79
N ALA A 395 -32.18 -22.62 -5.10
CA ALA A 395 -32.73 -21.59 -4.23
C ALA A 395 -33.60 -20.57 -5.00
N LEU A 396 -33.14 -20.14 -6.17
CA LEU A 396 -33.88 -19.22 -7.05
C LEU A 396 -35.18 -19.88 -7.55
N ARG A 397 -35.09 -21.10 -8.10
CA ARG A 397 -36.21 -21.84 -8.67
C ARG A 397 -37.32 -22.10 -7.65
N MET A 398 -36.97 -22.56 -6.45
CA MET A 398 -37.95 -22.85 -5.40
C MET A 398 -38.75 -21.61 -5.00
N THR A 399 -38.09 -20.45 -4.92
CA THR A 399 -38.74 -19.19 -4.54
C THR A 399 -39.64 -18.66 -5.66
N TYR A 400 -39.21 -18.79 -6.92
CA TYR A 400 -40.03 -18.43 -8.08
C TYR A 400 -41.30 -19.29 -8.16
N LEU A 401 -41.20 -20.60 -7.90
CA LEU A 401 -42.36 -21.49 -7.85
C LEU A 401 -43.33 -21.11 -6.72
N LEU A 402 -42.82 -20.83 -5.52
CA LEU A 402 -43.65 -20.43 -4.37
C LEU A 402 -44.38 -19.11 -4.62
N SER A 403 -43.69 -18.09 -5.14
CA SER A 403 -44.30 -16.79 -5.44
C SER A 403 -45.39 -16.89 -6.51
N LYS A 404 -45.18 -17.72 -7.54
CA LYS A 404 -46.18 -17.98 -8.59
C LYS A 404 -47.42 -18.68 -8.03
N GLU A 405 -47.24 -19.63 -7.12
CA GLU A 405 -48.37 -20.36 -6.52
C GLU A 405 -49.16 -19.45 -5.56
N MET A 406 -48.49 -18.61 -4.77
CA MET A 406 -49.15 -17.60 -3.94
C MET A 406 -49.99 -16.61 -4.77
N ALA A 407 -49.44 -16.09 -5.88
CA ALA A 407 -50.15 -15.16 -6.74
C ALA A 407 -51.41 -15.79 -7.40
N LYS A 408 -51.38 -17.10 -7.68
CA LYS A 408 -52.57 -17.83 -8.16
C LYS A 408 -53.64 -17.92 -7.09
N LEU A 409 -53.26 -18.27 -5.86
CA LEU A 409 -54.19 -18.39 -4.74
C LEU A 409 -54.87 -17.05 -4.42
N GLU A 410 -54.11 -15.95 -4.44
CA GLU A 410 -54.66 -14.60 -4.26
C GLU A 410 -55.64 -14.20 -5.39
N ALA A 411 -55.35 -14.60 -6.64
CA ALA A 411 -56.24 -14.33 -7.77
C ALA A 411 -57.54 -15.16 -7.72
N GLU A 412 -57.49 -16.36 -7.13
CA GLU A 412 -58.65 -17.23 -6.90
C GLU A 412 -59.53 -16.77 -5.74
N GLU A 413 -58.98 -16.09 -4.72
CA GLU A 413 -59.75 -15.53 -3.60
C GLU A 413 -60.49 -14.22 -3.94
N VAL A 414 -60.08 -13.50 -4.99
CA VAL A 414 -60.66 -12.22 -5.43
C VAL A 414 -61.71 -12.40 -6.55
N SER A 415 -61.80 -13.59 -7.15
CA SER A 415 -62.84 -14.00 -8.12
C SER A 415 -64.06 -14.58 -7.42
#